data_AF-A0A0F5VIY2-F1
#
_entry.id   AF-A0A0F5VIY2-F1
#
_cell.length_a   1.000
_cell.length_b   1.000
_cell.length_c   1.000
_cell.angle_alpha   90.00
_cell.angle_beta   90.00
_cell.angle_gamma   90.00
#
_symmetry.space_group_name_H-M   'P 1'
#
loop_
_entity.id
_entity.type
_entity.pdbx_description
1 polymer ?
#
loop_
_entity_poly.entity_id
_entity_poly.type
_entity_poly.pdbx_seq_one_letter_code
_entity_poly.pdbx_strand_id
1 'polypeptide(L)'
;MEYLSRYAESWRRLDAAQFPFVHEIADEFAEHDDRDQFLAALELTLAGLRSRRKLLDARTHRAWRPTGAVTGAVHTAPGSAR
;
A
#
# COMPACT_ATOMS: atom_id res chain seq x y z
N MET A 1 30.49 -1.05 -3.47
CA MET A 1 29.83 -1.45 -4.73
C MET A 1 30.26 -2.83 -5.25
N GLU A 2 31.34 -3.47 -4.75
CA GLU A 2 31.82 -4.77 -5.26
C GLU A 2 30.92 -5.99 -4.92
N TYR A 3 30.16 -5.94 -3.82
CA TYR A 3 29.39 -7.09 -3.33
C TYR A 3 28.29 -7.56 -4.29
N LEU A 4 27.51 -6.62 -4.83
CA LEU A 4 26.40 -6.92 -5.74
C LEU A 4 26.87 -7.29 -7.14
N SER A 5 28.03 -6.77 -7.56
CA SER A 5 28.64 -7.08 -8.87
C SER A 5 28.88 -8.59 -9.05
N ARG A 6 29.30 -9.30 -8.00
CA ARG A 6 29.49 -10.77 -8.04
C ARG A 6 28.18 -11.53 -8.32
N TYR A 7 27.06 -11.05 -7.79
CA TYR A 7 25.75 -11.65 -8.05
C TYR A 7 25.26 -11.31 -9.45
N ALA A 8 25.46 -10.07 -9.90
CA ALA A 8 25.17 -9.66 -11.28
C ALA A 8 25.94 -10.51 -12.30
N GLU A 9 27.24 -10.76 -12.07
CA GLU A 9 28.02 -11.66 -12.92
C GLU A 9 27.46 -13.10 -12.93
N SER A 10 26.95 -13.57 -11.80
CA SER A 10 26.31 -14.88 -11.71
C SER A 10 24.99 -14.92 -12.49
N TRP A 11 24.24 -13.83 -12.48
CA TRP A 11 23.01 -13.66 -13.23
C TRP A 11 23.24 -13.57 -14.75
N ARG A 12 24.27 -12.84 -15.19
CA ARG A 12 24.68 -12.79 -16.61
C ARG A 12 25.11 -14.14 -17.18
N ARG A 13 25.46 -15.12 -16.34
CA ARG A 13 25.80 -16.48 -16.77
C ARG A 13 24.59 -17.42 -16.91
N LEU A 14 23.39 -17.00 -16.49
CA LEU A 14 22.16 -17.77 -16.69
C LEU A 14 21.81 -17.81 -18.18
N ASP A 15 21.05 -18.83 -18.61
CA ASP A 15 20.52 -18.87 -19.98
C ASP A 15 19.57 -17.68 -20.22
N ALA A 16 19.92 -16.81 -21.17
CA ALA A 16 19.15 -15.62 -21.51
C ALA A 16 17.77 -15.95 -22.12
N ALA A 17 17.63 -17.09 -22.81
CA ALA A 17 16.34 -17.52 -23.33
C ALA A 17 15.39 -17.96 -22.21
N GLN A 18 15.94 -18.49 -21.12
CA GLN A 18 15.18 -18.94 -19.96
C GLN A 18 14.91 -17.82 -18.94
N PHE A 19 15.83 -16.86 -18.81
CA PHE A 19 15.76 -15.76 -17.83
C PHE A 19 15.93 -14.38 -18.47
N PRO A 20 15.11 -13.99 -19.47
CA PRO A 20 15.30 -12.75 -20.21
C PRO A 20 15.24 -11.50 -19.32
N PHE A 21 14.31 -11.46 -18.35
CA PHE A 21 14.19 -10.34 -17.42
C PHE A 21 15.42 -10.18 -16.50
N VAL A 22 16.02 -11.29 -16.07
CA VAL A 22 17.19 -11.23 -15.18
C VAL A 22 18.39 -10.64 -15.92
N HIS A 23 18.54 -10.94 -17.21
CA HIS A 23 19.54 -10.32 -18.06
C HIS A 23 19.26 -8.84 -18.31
N GLU A 24 17.99 -8.46 -18.46
CA GLU A 24 17.58 -7.06 -18.64
C GLU A 24 17.97 -6.18 -17.44
N ILE A 25 17.88 -6.69 -16.21
CA ILE A 25 18.10 -5.89 -14.99
C ILE A 25 19.48 -6.08 -14.35
N ALA A 26 20.34 -6.94 -14.90
CA ALA A 26 21.57 -7.36 -14.23
C ALA A 26 22.54 -6.20 -14.01
N ASP A 27 22.57 -5.24 -14.95
CA ASP A 27 23.47 -4.09 -14.88
C ASP A 27 22.90 -3.02 -13.93
N GLU A 28 21.62 -2.68 -14.01
CA GLU A 28 20.94 -1.84 -13.01
C GLU A 28 21.08 -2.40 -11.59
N PHE A 29 20.97 -3.72 -11.43
CA PHE A 29 21.18 -4.36 -10.14
C PHE A 29 22.62 -4.22 -9.63
N ALA A 30 23.63 -4.23 -10.49
CA ALA A 30 25.03 -4.11 -10.07
C ALA A 30 25.38 -2.69 -9.62
N GLU A 31 24.74 -1.69 -10.22
CA GLU A 31 25.09 -0.28 -10.09
C GLU A 31 24.21 0.49 -9.10
N HIS A 32 23.13 -0.13 -8.59
CA HIS A 32 22.23 0.56 -7.69
C HIS A 32 22.88 0.98 -6.36
N ASP A 33 22.39 2.09 -5.83
CA ASP A 33 22.69 2.54 -4.47
C ASP A 33 21.68 1.91 -3.50
N ASP A 34 22.18 1.16 -2.51
CA ASP A 34 21.35 0.46 -1.51
C ASP A 34 20.42 1.41 -0.74
N ARG A 35 20.87 2.64 -0.46
CA ARG A 35 20.08 3.65 0.25
C ARG A 35 18.92 4.13 -0.62
N ASP A 36 19.20 4.42 -1.89
CA ASP A 36 18.16 4.87 -2.82
C ASP A 36 17.13 3.75 -3.05
N GLN A 37 17.58 2.51 -3.18
CA GLN A 37 16.70 1.34 -3.31
C GLN A 37 15.83 1.13 -2.06
N PHE A 38 16.38 1.35 -0.86
CA PHE A 38 15.62 1.28 0.39
C PHE A 38 14.56 2.39 0.48
N LEU A 39 14.92 3.62 0.12
CA LEU A 39 13.98 4.75 0.10
C LEU A 39 12.85 4.53 -0.91
N ALA A 40 13.16 4.03 -2.10
CA ALA A 40 12.16 3.69 -3.11
C ALA A 40 11.16 2.64 -2.60
N ALA A 41 11.65 1.61 -1.89
CA ALA A 41 10.78 0.60 -1.27
C ALA A 41 9.86 1.19 -0.19
N LEU A 42 10.37 2.11 0.64
CA LEU A 42 9.57 2.81 1.65
C LEU A 42 8.50 3.70 1.00
N GLU A 43 8.86 4.44 -0.05
CA GLU A 43 7.92 5.28 -0.79
C GLU A 43 6.79 4.45 -1.41
N LEU A 44 7.11 3.34 -2.06
CA LEU A 44 6.14 2.41 -2.65
C LEU A 44 5.18 1.87 -1.58
N THR A 45 5.72 1.46 -0.43
CA THR A 45 4.92 0.95 0.70
C THR A 45 3.95 2.00 1.23
N LEU A 46 4.45 3.22 1.48
CA LEU A 46 3.64 4.33 1.99
C LEU A 46 2.58 4.75 0.96
N ALA A 47 2.91 4.74 -0.33
CA ALA A 47 1.95 5.01 -1.42
C ALA A 47 0.82 3.97 -1.43
N GLY A 48 1.14 2.69 -1.25
CA GLY A 48 0.15 1.62 -1.12
C GLY A 48 -0.78 1.82 0.07
N LEU A 49 -0.24 2.15 1.25
CA LEU A 49 -1.04 2.40 2.46
C LEU A 49 -1.98 3.61 2.30
N ARG A 50 -1.48 4.71 1.73
CA ARG A 50 -2.30 5.89 1.42
C ARG A 50 -3.41 5.57 0.42
N SER A 51 -3.11 4.79 -0.61
CA SER A 51 -4.09 4.37 -1.61
C SER A 51 -5.18 3.47 -1.01
N ARG A 52 -4.80 2.53 -0.14
CA ARG A 52 -5.75 1.68 0.57
C ARG A 52 -6.65 2.46 1.52
N ARG A 53 -6.12 3.47 2.23
CA ARG A 53 -6.94 4.38 3.06
C ARG A 53 -8.04 5.05 2.23
N LYS A 54 -7.65 5.70 1.12
CA LYS A 54 -8.60 6.38 0.21
C LYS A 54 -9.71 5.44 -0.28
N LEU A 55 -9.35 4.19 -0.61
CA LEU A 55 -10.32 3.18 -1.02
C LEU A 55 -11.32 2.85 0.09
N LEU A 56 -10.85 2.70 1.34
CA LEU A 56 -11.72 2.41 2.48
C LEU A 56 -12.68 3.58 2.75
N ASP A 57 -12.19 4.82 2.73
CA ASP A 57 -13.01 6.02 2.93
C ASP A 57 -14.08 6.16 1.85
N ALA A 58 -13.74 5.85 0.59
CA ALA A 58 -14.71 5.84 -0.52
C ALA A 58 -15.78 4.74 -0.36
N ARG A 59 -15.44 3.60 0.24
CA ARG A 59 -16.38 2.50 0.49
C ARG A 59 -17.33 2.80 1.66
N THR A 60 -16.82 3.39 2.75
CA THR A 60 -17.65 3.77 3.90
C THR A 60 -18.62 4.89 3.54
N HIS A 61 -18.19 5.90 2.77
CA HIS A 61 -19.08 6.98 2.32
C HIS A 61 -20.17 6.52 1.34
N ARG A 62 -19.95 5.43 0.59
CA ARG A 62 -20.97 4.82 -0.29
C ARG A 62 -21.95 3.90 0.46
N ALA A 63 -21.50 3.29 1.56
CA ALA A 63 -22.32 2.38 2.36
C ALA A 63 -23.33 3.08 3.27
N TRP A 64 -23.10 4.36 3.60
CA TRP A 64 -24.07 5.15 4.36
C TRP A 64 -25.22 5.63 3.48
N ARG A 65 -26.37 4.95 3.56
CA ARG A 65 -27.68 5.50 3.17
C ARG A 65 -28.51 5.66 4.45
N PRO A 66 -28.82 6.88 4.91
CA PRO A 66 -29.73 7.03 6.04
C PRO A 66 -31.15 6.62 5.59
N THR A 67 -31.52 5.36 5.83
CA THR A 67 -32.91 4.92 5.77
C THR A 67 -33.57 5.25 7.09
N GLY A 68 -34.50 6.21 7.07
CA GLY A 68 -35.48 6.43 8.13
C GLY A 68 -35.06 7.43 9.21
N ALA A 69 -35.45 8.70 9.02
CA ALA A 69 -35.75 9.55 10.16
C ALA A 69 -37.06 9.03 10.78
N VAL A 70 -36.95 8.17 11.79
CA VAL A 70 -38.05 7.84 12.70
C VAL A 70 -37.58 8.15 14.12
N THR A 71 -38.08 9.23 14.69
CA THR A 71 -38.23 9.36 16.14
C THR A 71 -39.59 9.97 16.43
N GLY A 72 -40.59 9.09 16.49
CA GLY A 72 -41.82 9.31 17.22
C GLY A 72 -41.61 9.11 18.73
N ALA A 73 -42.48 9.76 19.49
CA ALA A 73 -42.53 9.95 20.94
C ALA A 73 -42.50 8.70 21.83
N VAL A 74 -41.96 8.86 23.05
CA VAL A 74 -42.23 8.14 24.33
C VAL A 74 -41.66 9.06 25.43
N HIS A 75 -42.23 9.34 26.61
CA HIS A 75 -43.47 9.06 27.34
C HIS A 75 -43.40 9.91 28.63
N THR A 76 -44.54 10.16 29.26
CA THR A 76 -44.84 11.13 30.34
C THR A 76 -44.52 10.69 31.78
N ALA A 77 -44.02 11.64 32.61
CA ALA A 77 -44.30 11.95 34.05
C ALA A 77 -44.04 10.87 35.15
N PRO A 78 -44.00 11.18 36.49
CA PRO A 78 -44.39 12.42 37.20
C PRO A 78 -43.49 12.94 38.36
N GLY A 79 -43.81 14.14 38.88
CA GLY A 79 -43.78 14.43 40.34
C GLY A 79 -42.80 15.48 40.90
N SER A 80 -43.35 16.68 41.22
CA SER A 80 -43.12 17.58 42.40
C SER A 80 -41.69 17.91 42.87
N ALA A 81 -41.28 19.12 43.28
CA ALA A 81 -41.96 20.25 43.90
C ALA A 81 -41.00 21.46 43.94
N ARG A 82 -41.50 22.68 43.67
CA ARG A 82 -41.42 23.87 44.55
C ARG A 82 -42.04 25.07 43.85
#